data_AF-A0A8H3YFM4-F1
#
_entry.id   AF-A0A8H3YFM4-F1
#
_cell.length_a   1.000
_cell.length_b   1.000
_cell.length_c   1.000
_cell.angle_alpha   90.00
_cell.angle_beta   90.00
_cell.angle_gamma   90.00
#
_symmetry.space_group_name_H-M   'P 1'
#
loop_
_entity.id
_entity.type
_entity.pdbx_description
1 polymer ?
#
loop_
_entity_poly.entity_id
_entity_poly.type
_entity_poly.pdbx_seq_one_letter_code
_entity_poly.pdbx_strand_id
1 'polypeptide(L)'
;MAPGFMQRVSMVIPVAAGTEDEPLTLDNEAVLESMEVDLEKVSPAARKAAYGSGQREYREWCLQRAIKDGKVTLEQIEDPSRRALEDMKRVAVFLKGCVVGRAHKPKGKQGGKKKSDASALIEEAAGKTVGAAVLNQYLSALCRLHKNQQAAPNGQLPSPRVHPAVINLAKTERLEIAVRTKSHMNDRTENTFLDGYSTNGELAAILGEGLLRNNREGLRDRAIAALSHYGVLRGESAGGIQLADLQHLPLDEREGATLCDILVILLFNGRTNKEGKAHAMGAMRNKRWDLCPLSALGVWLFYRYAQAGDSEQSR
;
A
#
# COMPACT_ATOMS: atom_id res chain seq x y z
N MET A 1 -15.64 11.07 51.16
CA MET A 1 -15.52 10.31 49.90
C MET A 1 -14.05 10.34 49.51
N ALA A 2 -13.39 9.19 49.60
CA ALA A 2 -11.94 9.05 49.52
C ALA A 2 -11.43 8.97 48.07
N PRO A 3 -10.21 9.45 47.78
CA PRO A 3 -9.55 9.29 46.47
C PRO A 3 -8.92 7.89 46.34
N GLY A 4 -9.09 7.29 45.16
CA GLY A 4 -8.67 5.93 44.83
C GLY A 4 -7.15 5.73 44.79
N PHE A 5 -6.71 4.75 45.56
CA PHE A 5 -5.34 4.28 45.69
C PHE A 5 -5.06 3.26 44.57
N MET A 6 -4.19 3.60 43.60
CA MET A 6 -3.68 2.63 42.62
C MET A 6 -2.62 1.75 43.27
N GLN A 7 -2.97 0.51 43.57
CA GLN A 7 -2.07 -0.49 44.11
C GLN A 7 -1.18 -1.06 43.00
N ARG A 8 0.10 -0.69 42.99
CA ARG A 8 1.15 -1.38 42.21
C ARG A 8 1.42 -2.73 42.85
N VAL A 9 1.13 -3.82 42.16
CA VAL A 9 1.59 -5.16 42.54
C VAL A 9 3.07 -5.28 42.17
N SER A 10 3.93 -5.17 43.18
CA SER A 10 5.35 -5.53 43.10
C SER A 10 5.47 -7.04 43.29
N MET A 11 5.74 -7.79 42.22
CA MET A 11 6.20 -9.17 42.35
C MET A 11 7.71 -9.15 42.61
N VAL A 12 8.09 -9.24 43.89
CA VAL A 12 9.45 -9.59 44.29
C VAL A 12 9.56 -11.11 44.18
N ILE A 13 10.36 -11.59 43.23
CA ILE A 13 10.78 -12.99 43.18
C ILE A 13 11.94 -13.14 44.16
N PRO A 14 11.89 -14.07 45.13
CA PRO A 14 13.02 -14.27 46.04
C PRO A 14 14.19 -14.91 45.28
N VAL A 15 15.33 -14.23 45.28
CA VAL A 15 16.61 -14.78 44.83
C VAL A 15 17.07 -15.79 45.89
N ALA A 16 17.06 -17.07 45.54
CA ALA A 16 17.68 -18.11 46.35
C ALA A 16 19.20 -17.87 46.36
N ALA A 17 19.75 -17.73 47.56
CA ALA A 17 21.18 -17.64 47.78
C ALA A 17 21.83 -19.01 47.55
N GLY A 18 22.90 -19.02 46.76
CA GLY A 18 23.86 -20.12 46.69
C GLY A 18 23.87 -20.85 45.36
N THR A 19 24.80 -20.47 44.48
CA THR A 19 25.70 -21.39 43.77
C THR A 19 26.91 -20.59 43.33
N GLU A 20 28.08 -21.10 43.70
CA GLU A 20 29.40 -20.56 43.36
C GLU A 20 29.56 -20.45 41.83
N ASP A 21 30.31 -19.44 41.38
CA ASP A 21 30.70 -19.28 39.98
C ASP A 21 31.55 -20.49 39.54
N GLU A 22 30.88 -21.49 38.98
CA GLU A 22 31.53 -22.64 38.36
C GLU A 22 32.23 -22.16 37.08
N PRO A 23 33.57 -22.28 36.96
CA PRO A 23 34.28 -21.81 35.77
C PRO A 23 33.80 -22.63 34.56
N LEU A 24 33.48 -21.94 33.45
CA LEU A 24 33.14 -22.59 32.18
C LEU A 24 34.24 -23.60 31.83
N THR A 25 33.88 -24.88 31.86
CA THR A 25 34.74 -25.96 31.40
C THR A 25 34.84 -25.94 29.88
N LEU A 26 35.97 -26.39 29.33
CA LEU A 26 36.22 -26.53 27.87
C LEU A 26 35.09 -27.26 27.13
N ASP A 27 34.38 -28.16 27.81
CA ASP A 27 33.26 -28.92 27.25
C ASP A 27 32.01 -28.03 27.04
N ASN A 28 31.80 -27.00 27.87
CA ASN A 28 30.67 -26.07 27.73
C ASN A 28 30.90 -25.06 26.59
N GLU A 29 32.14 -24.65 26.33
CA GLU A 29 32.48 -23.87 25.13
C GLU A 29 32.24 -24.67 23.85
N ALA A 30 32.62 -25.96 23.82
CA ALA A 30 32.36 -26.84 22.68
C ALA A 30 30.85 -27.06 22.43
N VAL A 31 30.05 -27.14 23.50
CA VAL A 31 28.58 -27.22 23.40
C VAL A 31 28.02 -25.88 22.88
N LEU A 32 28.49 -24.74 23.37
CA LEU A 32 28.08 -23.41 22.87
C LEU A 32 28.47 -23.20 21.40
N GLU A 33 29.67 -23.62 21.00
CA GLU A 33 30.15 -23.59 19.60
C GLU A 33 29.33 -24.55 18.71
N SER A 34 28.88 -25.70 19.25
CA SER A 34 27.93 -26.58 18.56
C SER A 34 26.50 -26.02 18.45
N MET A 35 26.15 -25.07 19.34
CA MET A 35 24.88 -24.33 19.33
C MET A 35 24.95 -23.03 18.52
N GLU A 36 26.13 -22.57 18.11
CA GLU A 36 26.33 -21.54 17.08
C GLU A 36 25.91 -22.11 15.71
N VAL A 37 24.60 -22.22 15.56
CA VAL A 37 23.99 -22.68 14.33
C VAL A 37 24.26 -21.64 13.24
N ASP A 38 25.00 -22.03 12.21
CA ASP A 38 25.07 -21.30 10.95
C ASP A 38 23.65 -20.96 10.50
N LEU A 39 23.22 -19.71 10.70
CA LEU A 39 21.89 -19.21 10.30
C LEU A 39 21.65 -19.40 8.79
N GLU A 40 22.72 -19.57 8.02
CA GLU A 40 22.68 -19.96 6.61
C GLU A 40 22.22 -21.39 6.39
N LYS A 41 22.51 -22.35 7.27
CA LYS A 41 22.05 -23.74 7.13
C LYS A 41 20.56 -23.88 7.42
N VAL A 42 20.04 -23.13 8.41
CA VAL A 42 18.64 -23.22 8.89
C VAL A 42 17.63 -22.32 8.14
N SER A 43 18.08 -21.36 7.33
CA SER A 43 17.18 -20.44 6.64
C SER A 43 16.32 -21.11 5.54
N PRO A 44 15.04 -20.72 5.36
CA PRO A 44 14.22 -21.12 4.20
C PRO A 44 14.90 -20.79 2.86
N ALA A 45 14.81 -21.70 1.88
CA ALA A 45 15.48 -21.58 0.58
C ALA A 45 15.13 -20.28 -0.18
N ALA A 46 13.85 -19.90 -0.20
CA ALA A 46 13.38 -18.63 -0.78
C ALA A 46 14.07 -17.40 -0.17
N ARG A 47 14.39 -17.46 1.13
CA ARG A 47 15.03 -16.37 1.86
C ARG A 47 16.52 -16.29 1.56
N LYS A 48 17.18 -17.43 1.34
CA LYS A 48 18.58 -17.49 0.85
C LYS A 48 18.67 -16.90 -0.57
N ALA A 49 17.74 -17.25 -1.45
CA ALA A 49 17.69 -16.74 -2.81
C ALA A 49 17.45 -15.21 -2.85
N ALA A 50 16.56 -14.69 -2.01
CA ALA A 50 16.22 -13.27 -1.99
C ALA A 50 17.36 -12.36 -1.50
N TYR A 51 18.14 -12.79 -0.50
CA TYR A 51 19.24 -11.99 0.05
C TYR A 51 20.61 -12.30 -0.56
N GLY A 52 20.79 -13.49 -1.13
CA GLY A 52 22.09 -13.97 -1.60
C GLY A 52 22.63 -13.21 -2.81
N SER A 53 21.79 -12.63 -3.66
CA SER A 53 22.26 -11.76 -4.76
C SER A 53 22.92 -10.49 -4.24
N GLY A 54 22.23 -9.75 -3.36
CA GLY A 54 22.74 -8.51 -2.79
C GLY A 54 23.95 -8.71 -1.87
N GLN A 55 24.00 -9.83 -1.13
CA GLN A 55 25.17 -10.18 -0.31
C GLN A 55 26.40 -10.50 -1.17
N ARG A 56 26.24 -11.25 -2.28
CA ARG A 56 27.34 -11.55 -3.21
C ARG A 56 27.90 -10.29 -3.86
N GLU A 57 27.03 -9.41 -4.36
CA GLU A 57 27.42 -8.15 -4.99
C GLU A 57 28.20 -7.26 -4.01
N TYR A 58 27.79 -7.22 -2.75
CA TYR A 58 28.53 -6.49 -1.72
C TYR A 58 29.90 -7.12 -1.41
N ARG A 59 29.99 -8.45 -1.30
CA ARG A 59 31.26 -9.16 -1.07
C ARG A 59 32.25 -8.90 -2.20
N GLU A 60 31.79 -9.00 -3.45
CA GLU A 60 32.59 -8.72 -4.64
C GLU A 60 33.09 -7.27 -4.68
N TRP A 61 32.22 -6.33 -4.35
CA TRP A 61 32.59 -4.91 -4.25
C TRP A 61 33.66 -4.67 -3.17
N CYS A 62 33.55 -5.31 -2.02
CA CYS A 62 34.56 -5.24 -0.95
C CYS A 62 35.91 -5.81 -1.41
N LEU A 63 35.90 -6.94 -2.11
CA LEU A 63 37.10 -7.58 -2.67
C LEU A 63 37.81 -6.66 -3.67
N GLN A 64 37.07 -6.12 -4.65
CA GLN A 64 37.63 -5.22 -5.66
C GLN A 64 38.28 -3.98 -5.03
N ARG A 65 37.68 -3.46 -3.97
CA ARG A 65 38.22 -2.29 -3.25
C ARG A 65 39.44 -2.63 -2.41
N ALA A 66 39.47 -3.79 -1.75
CA ALA A 66 40.63 -4.26 -1.00
C ALA A 66 41.86 -4.49 -1.89
N ILE A 67 41.64 -5.00 -3.11
CA ILE A 67 42.68 -5.14 -4.16
C ILE A 67 43.19 -3.76 -4.57
N LYS A 68 42.28 -2.81 -4.81
CA LYS A 68 42.62 -1.44 -5.24
C LYS A 68 43.39 -0.65 -4.17
N ASP A 69 43.06 -0.86 -2.90
CA ASP A 69 43.71 -0.19 -1.76
C ASP A 69 45.07 -0.86 -1.38
N GLY A 70 45.51 -1.89 -2.12
CA GLY A 70 46.80 -2.56 -1.93
C GLY A 70 46.92 -3.38 -0.63
N LYS A 71 45.79 -3.68 0.03
CA LYS A 71 45.76 -4.31 1.37
C LYS A 71 45.73 -5.84 1.34
N VAL A 72 45.55 -6.47 0.18
CA VAL A 72 45.40 -7.94 0.04
C VAL A 72 46.07 -8.41 -1.25
N THR A 73 47.01 -9.35 -1.19
CA THR A 73 47.46 -10.16 -2.33
C THR A 73 46.51 -11.35 -2.51
N LEU A 74 46.33 -11.81 -3.76
CA LEU A 74 45.37 -12.86 -4.18
C LEU A 74 45.42 -14.17 -3.38
N GLU A 75 46.48 -14.40 -2.60
CA GLU A 75 46.78 -15.64 -1.88
C GLU A 75 46.32 -15.64 -0.41
N GLN A 76 45.90 -14.50 0.16
CA GLN A 76 45.49 -14.40 1.58
C GLN A 76 43.96 -14.38 1.79
N ILE A 77 43.20 -15.04 0.92
CA ILE A 77 41.73 -15.03 0.95
C ILE A 77 41.20 -16.03 1.98
N GLU A 78 41.48 -15.80 3.26
CA GLU A 78 40.65 -16.33 4.34
C GLU A 78 39.50 -15.35 4.60
N ASP A 79 38.34 -15.74 4.06
CA ASP A 79 37.02 -15.11 4.18
C ASP A 79 36.99 -13.59 4.45
N PRO A 80 37.20 -12.75 3.42
CA PRO A 80 37.18 -11.28 3.53
C PRO A 80 35.87 -10.72 4.08
N SER A 81 34.81 -11.54 4.12
CA SER A 81 33.57 -11.31 4.86
C SER A 81 33.79 -10.89 6.31
N ARG A 82 34.72 -11.54 7.03
CA ARG A 82 34.96 -11.31 8.47
C ARG A 82 35.57 -9.93 8.76
N ARG A 83 36.34 -9.37 7.82
CA ARG A 83 36.99 -8.03 7.95
C ARG A 83 36.22 -6.89 7.26
N ALA A 84 35.34 -7.20 6.30
CA ALA A 84 34.70 -6.18 5.47
C ALA A 84 33.70 -5.29 6.22
N LEU A 85 33.08 -5.79 7.30
CA LEU A 85 32.02 -5.07 8.02
C LEU A 85 32.52 -4.13 9.13
N GLU A 86 33.83 -4.05 9.37
CA GLU A 86 34.42 -3.17 10.39
C GLU A 86 34.20 -1.67 10.11
N ASP A 87 33.75 -1.29 8.90
CA ASP A 87 33.49 0.09 8.55
C ASP A 87 32.06 0.26 7.98
N MET A 88 31.11 0.58 8.86
CA MET A 88 29.72 0.91 8.50
C MET A 88 29.61 2.01 7.45
N LYS A 89 30.64 2.86 7.30
CA LYS A 89 30.70 3.85 6.21
C LYS A 89 30.82 3.18 4.84
N ARG A 90 31.46 2.02 4.74
CA ARG A 90 31.55 1.24 3.48
C ARG A 90 30.18 0.77 3.00
N VAL A 91 29.28 0.41 3.90
CA VAL A 91 27.89 0.07 3.54
C VAL A 91 27.18 1.27 2.91
N ALA A 92 27.30 2.46 3.53
CA ALA A 92 26.70 3.67 2.97
C ALA A 92 27.33 4.05 1.61
N VAL A 93 28.65 3.89 1.46
CA VAL A 93 29.37 4.16 0.20
C VAL A 93 28.96 3.16 -0.90
N PHE A 94 28.81 1.88 -0.57
CA PHE A 94 28.32 0.87 -1.49
C PHE A 94 26.89 1.18 -1.94
N LEU A 95 25.99 1.45 -1.00
CA LEU A 95 24.59 1.74 -1.32
C LEU A 95 24.47 2.98 -2.21
N LYS A 96 25.20 4.06 -1.88
CA LYS A 96 25.19 5.30 -2.67
C LYS A 96 25.86 5.14 -4.04
N GLY A 97 26.97 4.41 -4.13
CA GLY A 97 27.77 4.31 -5.35
C GLY A 97 27.29 3.24 -6.33
N CYS A 98 26.69 2.15 -5.86
CA CYS A 98 26.39 0.98 -6.67
C CYS A 98 24.89 0.67 -6.80
N VAL A 99 24.06 1.09 -5.82
CA VAL A 99 22.63 0.73 -5.78
C VAL A 99 21.75 1.92 -6.14
N VAL A 100 22.01 3.08 -5.53
CA VAL A 100 21.33 4.34 -5.82
C VAL A 100 21.65 4.80 -7.24
N GLY A 101 20.65 5.28 -7.97
CA GLY A 101 20.82 5.79 -9.34
C GLY A 101 20.97 4.73 -10.43
N ARG A 102 21.06 3.44 -10.07
CA ARG A 102 21.11 2.34 -11.06
C ARG A 102 19.81 2.28 -11.87
N ALA A 103 19.91 1.95 -13.16
CA ALA A 103 18.74 1.66 -13.98
C ALA A 103 18.02 0.42 -13.45
N HIS A 104 16.69 0.48 -13.34
CA HIS A 104 15.86 -0.64 -12.95
C HIS A 104 15.97 -1.75 -13.99
N LYS A 105 16.37 -2.97 -13.60
CA LYS A 105 16.40 -4.11 -14.53
C LYS A 105 14.98 -4.40 -15.01
N PRO A 106 14.73 -4.53 -16.33
CA PRO A 106 13.41 -4.91 -16.82
C PRO A 106 13.06 -6.29 -16.25
N LYS A 107 11.89 -6.41 -15.63
CA LYS A 107 11.37 -7.74 -15.28
C LYS A 107 11.10 -8.48 -16.59
N GLY A 108 11.65 -9.68 -16.74
CA GLY A 108 11.25 -10.58 -17.82
C GLY A 108 9.73 -10.73 -17.81
N LYS A 109 9.12 -10.75 -19.01
CA LYS A 109 7.67 -10.84 -19.21
C LYS A 109 7.06 -11.98 -18.39
N GLN A 110 6.57 -11.67 -17.20
CA GLN A 110 5.68 -12.55 -16.44
C GLN A 110 4.29 -11.94 -16.47
N GLY A 111 3.48 -12.42 -17.42
CA GLY A 111 2.01 -12.57 -17.37
C GLY A 111 1.10 -11.46 -16.82
N GLY A 112 1.59 -10.24 -16.56
CA GLY A 112 0.80 -9.15 -16.00
C GLY A 112 0.20 -8.26 -17.08
N LYS A 113 -1.06 -7.83 -16.87
CA LYS A 113 -1.87 -6.93 -17.70
C LYS A 113 -1.00 -5.93 -18.49
N LYS A 114 -1.21 -5.87 -19.82
CA LYS A 114 -0.61 -4.85 -20.70
C LYS A 114 -0.88 -3.47 -20.08
N LYS A 115 0.18 -2.78 -19.68
CA LYS A 115 0.13 -1.34 -19.45
C LYS A 115 -0.30 -0.67 -20.76
N SER A 116 -1.06 0.41 -20.66
CA SER A 116 -1.42 1.21 -21.84
C SER A 116 -0.16 1.71 -22.53
N ASP A 117 -0.15 1.70 -23.86
CA ASP A 117 1.04 2.03 -24.66
C ASP A 117 1.59 3.43 -24.32
N ALA A 118 0.73 4.39 -23.98
CA ALA A 118 1.13 5.72 -23.52
C ALA A 118 1.91 5.72 -22.19
N SER A 119 1.47 4.90 -21.21
CA SER A 119 2.17 4.78 -19.92
C SER A 119 3.50 4.05 -20.05
N ALA A 120 3.59 3.08 -20.98
CA ALA A 120 4.83 2.39 -21.28
C ALA A 120 5.85 3.32 -21.96
N LEU A 121 5.41 4.16 -22.91
CA LEU A 121 6.27 5.12 -23.61
C LEU A 121 6.83 6.23 -22.68
N ILE A 122 6.01 6.76 -21.77
CA ILE A 122 6.47 7.75 -20.77
C ILE A 122 7.46 7.12 -19.79
N GLU A 123 7.21 5.87 -19.42
CA GLU A 123 8.02 5.13 -18.45
C GLU A 123 9.36 4.64 -19.02
N GLU A 124 9.40 4.35 -20.32
CA GLU A 124 10.61 4.04 -21.09
C GLU A 124 11.46 5.31 -21.33
N ALA A 125 10.82 6.44 -21.63
CA ALA A 125 11.51 7.73 -21.79
C ALA A 125 12.14 8.27 -20.49
N ALA A 126 11.58 7.93 -19.33
CA ALA A 126 12.02 8.50 -18.05
C ALA A 126 13.20 7.76 -17.38
N GLY A 127 13.67 6.61 -17.88
CA GLY A 127 14.78 5.86 -17.27
C GLY A 127 14.54 5.60 -15.77
N LYS A 128 13.71 4.60 -15.45
CA LYS A 128 13.43 4.23 -14.05
C LYS A 128 14.72 3.94 -13.31
N THR A 129 15.04 4.75 -12.30
CA THR A 129 16.10 4.42 -11.36
C THR A 129 15.56 3.48 -10.29
N VAL A 130 16.46 2.73 -9.66
CA VAL A 130 16.16 1.87 -8.52
C VAL A 130 15.47 2.68 -7.41
N GLY A 131 14.27 2.24 -7.00
CA GLY A 131 13.49 2.91 -5.96
C GLY A 131 13.84 2.47 -4.53
N ALA A 132 13.27 3.18 -3.54
CA ALA A 132 13.50 2.93 -2.12
C ALA A 132 13.22 1.48 -1.67
N ALA A 133 12.32 0.76 -2.36
CA ALA A 133 12.03 -0.65 -2.09
C ALA A 133 13.26 -1.55 -2.26
N VAL A 134 14.02 -1.35 -3.34
CA VAL A 134 15.23 -2.14 -3.64
C VAL A 134 16.34 -1.77 -2.66
N LEU A 135 16.51 -0.48 -2.35
CA LEU A 135 17.45 -0.05 -1.31
C LEU A 135 17.18 -0.76 0.03
N ASN A 136 15.92 -0.86 0.43
CA ASN A 136 15.53 -1.59 1.64
C ASN A 136 15.78 -3.11 1.55
N GLN A 137 15.69 -3.70 0.37
CA GLN A 137 16.04 -5.11 0.14
C GLN A 137 17.54 -5.34 0.34
N TYR A 138 18.40 -4.50 -0.26
CA TYR A 138 19.85 -4.55 -0.03
C TYR A 138 20.19 -4.34 1.44
N LEU A 139 19.59 -3.32 2.08
CA LEU A 139 19.82 -3.06 3.49
C LEU A 139 19.42 -4.25 4.37
N SER A 140 18.31 -4.91 4.06
CA SER A 140 17.86 -6.12 4.77
C SER A 140 18.80 -7.31 4.54
N ALA A 141 19.34 -7.46 3.32
CA ALA A 141 20.34 -8.47 2.98
C ALA A 141 21.64 -8.27 3.77
N LEU A 142 22.09 -7.02 3.90
CA LEU A 142 23.29 -6.65 4.65
C LEU A 142 23.10 -6.77 6.17
N CYS A 143 21.94 -6.39 6.70
CA CYS A 143 21.62 -6.63 8.11
C CYS A 143 21.61 -8.11 8.46
N ARG A 144 21.19 -8.97 7.52
CA ARG A 144 21.22 -10.42 7.69
C ARG A 144 22.65 -10.95 7.64
N LEU A 145 23.47 -10.47 6.71
CA LEU A 145 24.89 -10.81 6.64
C LEU A 145 25.59 -10.46 7.95
N HIS A 146 25.30 -9.28 8.51
CA HIS A 146 25.80 -8.86 9.83
C HIS A 146 25.40 -9.83 10.94
N LYS A 147 24.13 -10.23 11.01
CA LYS A 147 23.67 -11.22 12.01
C LYS A 147 24.38 -12.57 11.87
N ASN A 148 24.67 -13.02 10.65
CA ASN A 148 25.44 -14.24 10.42
C ASN A 148 26.89 -14.08 10.90
N GLN A 149 27.46 -12.87 10.83
CA GLN A 149 28.84 -12.59 11.25
C GLN A 149 28.98 -12.38 12.75
N GLN A 150 27.95 -11.84 13.42
CA GLN A 150 27.89 -11.73 14.88
C GLN A 150 27.77 -13.07 15.61
N ALA A 151 27.28 -14.09 14.92
CA ALA A 151 27.30 -15.47 15.41
C ALA A 151 28.69 -16.12 15.30
N ALA A 152 29.70 -15.39 14.82
CA ALA A 152 31.10 -15.79 14.89
C ALA A 152 31.78 -15.00 16.03
N PRO A 153 32.87 -15.51 16.64
CA PRO A 153 33.46 -14.99 17.89
C PRO A 153 34.03 -13.56 17.85
N ASN A 154 33.86 -12.82 16.76
CA ASN A 154 34.39 -11.46 16.58
C ASN A 154 33.28 -10.40 16.68
N GLY A 155 33.09 -9.85 17.88
CA GLY A 155 32.74 -8.45 18.08
C GLY A 155 31.25 -8.04 18.03
N GLN A 156 30.80 -7.43 19.13
CA GLN A 156 29.50 -6.75 19.30
C GLN A 156 29.43 -5.42 18.49
N LEU A 157 29.39 -5.46 17.16
CA LEU A 157 29.15 -4.25 16.36
C LEU A 157 27.65 -3.96 16.21
N PRO A 158 27.19 -2.69 16.27
CA PRO A 158 25.79 -2.36 16.06
C PRO A 158 25.35 -2.61 14.61
N SER A 159 24.05 -2.84 14.41
CA SER A 159 23.51 -3.15 13.09
C SER A 159 23.73 -2.02 12.07
N PRO A 160 24.06 -2.33 10.80
CA PRO A 160 24.24 -1.35 9.73
C PRO A 160 23.07 -0.38 9.55
N ARG A 161 21.85 -0.80 9.91
CA ARG A 161 20.63 0.03 9.84
C ARG A 161 20.61 1.18 10.85
N VAL A 162 21.37 1.07 11.94
CA VAL A 162 21.42 2.08 13.02
C VAL A 162 22.41 3.20 12.68
N HIS A 163 23.30 2.97 11.72
CA HIS A 163 24.33 3.96 11.39
C HIS A 163 23.73 5.23 10.76
N PRO A 164 24.07 6.44 11.25
CA PRO A 164 23.50 7.70 10.78
C PRO A 164 23.59 7.93 9.28
N ALA A 165 24.70 7.53 8.63
CA ALA A 165 24.87 7.70 7.19
C ALA A 165 23.87 6.87 6.37
N VAL A 166 23.51 5.67 6.85
CA VAL A 166 22.54 4.79 6.17
C VAL A 166 21.12 5.32 6.37
N ILE A 167 20.81 5.80 7.57
CA ILE A 167 19.52 6.46 7.87
C ILE A 167 19.34 7.70 7.00
N ASN A 168 20.37 8.55 6.92
CA ASN A 168 20.33 9.77 6.12
C ASN A 168 20.21 9.46 4.63
N LEU A 169 20.96 8.47 4.11
CA LEU A 169 20.83 8.02 2.73
C LEU A 169 19.40 7.54 2.42
N ALA A 170 18.81 6.71 3.27
CA ALA A 170 17.44 6.25 3.07
C ALA A 170 16.42 7.39 3.12
N LYS A 171 16.65 8.43 3.92
CA LYS A 171 15.81 9.63 3.97
C LYS A 171 15.98 10.49 2.73
N THR A 172 17.21 10.73 2.26
CA THR A 172 17.46 11.53 1.06
C THR A 172 16.82 10.89 -0.17
N GLU A 173 16.97 9.57 -0.35
CA GLU A 173 16.34 8.85 -1.45
C GLU A 173 14.82 8.97 -1.45
N ARG A 174 14.18 8.90 -0.28
CA ARG A 174 12.72 9.08 -0.19
C ARG A 174 12.30 10.49 -0.61
N LEU A 175 13.06 11.49 -0.22
CA LEU A 175 12.81 12.89 -0.61
C LEU A 175 13.04 13.09 -2.11
N GLU A 176 14.12 12.55 -2.67
CA GLU A 176 14.43 12.62 -4.09
C GLU A 176 13.37 11.90 -4.94
N ILE A 177 12.86 10.75 -4.50
CA ILE A 177 11.73 10.07 -5.16
C ILE A 177 10.48 10.95 -5.14
N ALA A 178 10.17 11.62 -4.02
CA ALA A 178 9.02 12.51 -3.92
C ALA A 178 9.16 13.74 -4.85
N VAL A 179 10.36 14.33 -4.91
CA VAL A 179 10.70 15.42 -5.84
C VAL A 179 10.56 14.97 -7.28
N ARG A 180 11.11 13.79 -7.62
CA ARG A 180 11.04 13.19 -8.96
C ARG A 180 9.59 12.88 -9.37
N THR A 181 8.80 12.32 -8.47
CA THR A 181 7.37 12.03 -8.72
C THR A 181 6.60 13.34 -8.96
N LYS A 182 6.93 14.40 -8.22
CA LYS A 182 6.37 15.74 -8.44
C LYS A 182 6.79 16.34 -9.77
N SER A 183 8.06 16.20 -10.18
CA SER A 183 8.53 16.74 -11.47
C SER A 183 7.96 15.99 -12.68
N HIS A 184 7.70 14.70 -12.54
CA HIS A 184 7.07 13.90 -13.60
C HIS A 184 5.55 14.06 -13.68
N MET A 185 4.95 14.89 -12.82
CA MET A 185 3.49 15.10 -12.78
C MET A 185 2.70 13.78 -12.69
N ASN A 186 3.26 12.76 -12.04
CA ASN A 186 2.57 11.50 -11.85
C ASN A 186 1.29 11.73 -11.04
N ASP A 187 0.20 11.10 -11.47
CA ASP A 187 -1.06 11.15 -10.75
C ASP A 187 -0.88 10.53 -9.36
N ARG A 188 -1.15 11.33 -8.33
CA ARG A 188 -1.03 10.92 -6.92
C ARG A 188 -2.28 10.21 -6.42
N THR A 189 -3.36 10.26 -7.19
CA THR A 189 -4.64 9.64 -6.90
C THR A 189 -4.80 8.26 -7.57
N GLU A 190 -3.89 7.89 -8.47
CA GLU A 190 -3.84 6.55 -9.06
C GLU A 190 -3.70 5.47 -7.97
N ASN A 191 -4.53 4.42 -8.02
CA ASN A 191 -4.60 3.35 -7.02
C ASN A 191 -4.94 3.82 -5.59
N THR A 192 -5.60 4.97 -5.45
CA THR A 192 -6.12 5.41 -4.15
C THR A 192 -7.61 5.09 -4.01
N PHE A 193 -8.21 5.33 -2.85
CA PHE A 193 -9.65 5.14 -2.64
C PHE A 193 -10.52 6.01 -3.56
N LEU A 194 -9.94 7.02 -4.22
CA LEU A 194 -10.62 7.88 -5.18
C LEU A 194 -10.75 7.25 -6.58
N ASP A 195 -10.12 6.10 -6.85
CA ASP A 195 -10.17 5.42 -8.15
C ASP A 195 -11.57 4.88 -8.52
N GLY A 196 -12.55 5.01 -7.62
CA GLY A 196 -13.94 4.64 -7.86
C GLY A 196 -14.12 3.18 -8.28
N TYR A 197 -15.21 2.91 -8.98
CA TYR A 197 -15.39 1.66 -9.72
C TYR A 197 -14.95 1.88 -11.17
N SER A 198 -14.07 1.01 -11.66
CA SER A 198 -13.47 1.13 -13.00
C SER A 198 -14.34 0.49 -14.08
N THR A 199 -15.28 -0.38 -13.70
CA THR A 199 -16.12 -1.11 -14.66
C THR A 199 -17.61 -1.04 -14.33
N ASN A 200 -18.43 -1.12 -15.37
CA ASN A 200 -19.90 -1.26 -15.22
C ASN A 200 -20.30 -2.53 -14.45
N GLY A 201 -19.43 -3.56 -14.41
CA GLY A 201 -19.67 -4.78 -13.64
C GLY A 201 -19.58 -4.56 -12.13
N GLU A 202 -18.62 -3.77 -11.68
CA GLU A 202 -18.48 -3.40 -10.27
C GLU A 202 -19.66 -2.54 -9.80
N LEU A 203 -20.08 -1.56 -10.61
CA LEU A 203 -21.26 -0.77 -10.33
C LEU A 203 -22.53 -1.63 -10.28
N ALA A 204 -22.69 -2.57 -11.22
CA ALA A 204 -23.83 -3.49 -11.23
C ALA A 204 -23.85 -4.38 -9.99
N ALA A 205 -22.69 -4.83 -9.51
CA ALA A 205 -22.60 -5.61 -8.28
C ALA A 205 -23.03 -4.78 -7.05
N ILE A 206 -22.59 -3.52 -6.97
CA ILE A 206 -22.96 -2.61 -5.88
C ILE A 206 -24.48 -2.34 -5.89
N LEU A 207 -25.05 -2.02 -7.05
CA LEU A 207 -26.49 -1.78 -7.17
C LEU A 207 -27.31 -3.06 -7.01
N GLY A 208 -26.78 -4.20 -7.47
CA GLY A 208 -27.40 -5.51 -7.37
C GLY A 208 -27.50 -6.01 -5.93
N GLU A 209 -26.56 -5.66 -5.06
CA GLU A 209 -26.61 -6.00 -3.63
C GLU A 209 -27.90 -5.48 -2.96
N GLY A 210 -28.34 -4.27 -3.29
CA GLY A 210 -29.59 -3.72 -2.74
C GLY A 210 -30.84 -4.46 -3.21
N LEU A 211 -30.82 -5.04 -4.42
CA LEU A 211 -31.88 -5.96 -4.90
C LEU A 211 -31.83 -7.29 -4.17
N LEU A 212 -30.63 -7.87 -4.00
CA LEU A 212 -30.45 -9.18 -3.36
C LEU A 212 -30.92 -9.20 -1.91
N ARG A 213 -30.72 -8.08 -1.18
CA ARG A 213 -31.23 -7.92 0.18
C ARG A 213 -32.75 -7.96 0.27
N ASN A 214 -33.44 -7.58 -0.80
CA ASN A 214 -34.89 -7.64 -0.95
C ASN A 214 -35.69 -7.13 0.27
N ASN A 215 -35.22 -6.04 0.88
CA ASN A 215 -35.85 -5.37 2.01
C ASN A 215 -35.96 -3.86 1.74
N ARG A 216 -36.68 -3.14 2.61
CA ARG A 216 -36.92 -1.70 2.46
C ARG A 216 -35.60 -0.93 2.31
N GLU A 217 -34.66 -1.20 3.21
CA GLU A 217 -33.38 -0.50 3.27
C GLU A 217 -32.54 -0.78 2.01
N GLY A 218 -32.47 -2.03 1.55
CA GLY A 218 -31.72 -2.41 0.36
C GLY A 218 -32.26 -1.77 -0.92
N LEU A 219 -33.57 -1.70 -1.08
CA LEU A 219 -34.19 -1.04 -2.24
C LEU A 219 -33.99 0.48 -2.19
N ARG A 220 -34.10 1.10 -1.01
CA ARG A 220 -33.79 2.52 -0.81
C ARG A 220 -32.33 2.83 -1.11
N ASP A 221 -31.41 2.02 -0.58
CA ASP A 221 -29.97 2.18 -0.71
C ASP A 221 -29.55 1.99 -2.18
N ARG A 222 -30.19 1.07 -2.91
CA ARG A 222 -30.01 0.93 -4.36
C ARG A 222 -30.46 2.18 -5.11
N ALA A 223 -31.64 2.71 -4.80
CA ALA A 223 -32.17 3.90 -5.46
C ALA A 223 -31.26 5.12 -5.24
N ILE A 224 -30.84 5.37 -4.00
CA ILE A 224 -29.96 6.51 -3.69
C ILE A 224 -28.55 6.34 -4.27
N ALA A 225 -28.00 5.13 -4.29
CA ALA A 225 -26.70 4.86 -4.91
C ALA A 225 -26.74 5.09 -6.41
N ALA A 226 -27.80 4.65 -7.09
CA ALA A 226 -27.98 4.87 -8.53
C ALA A 226 -28.15 6.36 -8.84
N LEU A 227 -29.03 7.08 -8.12
CA LEU A 227 -29.23 8.52 -8.29
C LEU A 227 -27.94 9.30 -8.00
N SER A 228 -27.19 8.92 -6.97
CA SER A 228 -25.93 9.59 -6.63
C SER A 228 -24.85 9.37 -7.68
N HIS A 229 -24.79 8.16 -8.25
CA HIS A 229 -23.85 7.87 -9.32
C HIS A 229 -24.18 8.63 -10.60
N TYR A 230 -25.40 8.48 -11.13
CA TYR A 230 -25.79 9.05 -12.43
C TYR A 230 -26.05 10.56 -12.36
N GLY A 231 -26.57 11.04 -11.24
CA GLY A 231 -26.76 12.47 -10.98
C GLY A 231 -25.52 13.15 -10.40
N VAL A 232 -24.40 12.44 -10.25
CA VAL A 232 -23.13 12.96 -9.68
C VAL A 232 -23.36 13.70 -8.35
N LEU A 233 -24.22 13.13 -7.50
CA LEU A 233 -24.64 13.75 -6.26
C LEU A 233 -23.70 13.36 -5.13
N ARG A 234 -23.47 14.30 -4.22
CA ARG A 234 -22.84 14.02 -2.93
C ARG A 234 -23.90 13.59 -1.92
N GLY A 235 -23.50 12.88 -0.87
CA GLY A 235 -24.43 12.37 0.14
C GLY A 235 -25.36 13.42 0.75
N GLU A 236 -24.86 14.65 0.97
CA GLU A 236 -25.67 15.79 1.46
C GLU A 236 -26.78 16.18 0.47
N SER A 237 -26.43 16.33 -0.82
CA SER A 237 -27.40 16.66 -1.86
C SER A 237 -28.38 15.50 -2.10
N ALA A 238 -27.86 14.28 -2.15
CA ALA A 238 -28.67 13.08 -2.41
C ALA A 238 -29.71 12.86 -1.31
N GLY A 239 -29.33 13.01 -0.03
CA GLY A 239 -30.25 12.84 1.09
C GLY A 239 -31.33 13.92 1.20
N GLY A 240 -31.12 15.09 0.59
CA GLY A 240 -32.08 16.18 0.58
C GLY A 240 -33.09 16.14 -0.58
N ILE A 241 -32.94 15.22 -1.54
CA ILE A 241 -33.82 15.15 -2.70
C ILE A 241 -35.23 14.74 -2.29
N GLN A 242 -36.21 15.52 -2.72
CA GLN A 242 -37.62 15.20 -2.61
C GLN A 242 -38.17 14.73 -3.95
N LEU A 243 -39.30 14.02 -3.91
CA LEU A 243 -39.96 13.58 -5.14
C LEU A 243 -40.41 14.77 -6.01
N ALA A 244 -40.71 15.93 -5.40
CA ALA A 244 -41.06 17.17 -6.10
C ALA A 244 -39.88 17.80 -6.88
N ASP A 245 -38.65 17.46 -6.50
CA ASP A 245 -37.44 17.92 -7.19
C ASP A 245 -37.14 17.09 -8.45
N LEU A 246 -37.87 15.99 -8.66
CA LEU A 246 -37.68 15.07 -9.77
C LEU A 246 -38.64 15.40 -10.90
N GLN A 247 -38.09 15.55 -12.11
CA GLN A 247 -38.86 15.80 -13.33
C GLN A 247 -38.52 14.74 -14.37
N HIS A 248 -39.54 14.31 -15.11
CA HIS A 248 -39.36 13.48 -16.28
C HIS A 248 -39.26 14.37 -17.51
N LEU A 249 -38.23 14.16 -18.31
CA LEU A 249 -38.01 14.84 -19.58
C LEU A 249 -37.82 13.79 -20.68
N PRO A 250 -38.77 13.63 -21.62
CA PRO A 250 -38.55 12.80 -22.79
C PRO A 250 -37.57 13.49 -23.73
N LEU A 251 -36.51 12.78 -24.14
CA LEU A 251 -35.67 13.20 -25.27
C LEU A 251 -36.36 12.80 -26.56
N ASP A 252 -36.82 13.80 -27.31
CA ASP A 252 -37.34 13.61 -28.65
C ASP A 252 -36.23 13.19 -29.62
N GLU A 253 -36.61 12.62 -30.77
CA GLU A 253 -35.69 12.16 -31.84
C GLU A 253 -34.74 13.25 -32.36
N ARG A 254 -35.00 14.53 -32.05
CA ARG A 254 -34.17 15.67 -32.45
C ARG A 254 -32.94 15.87 -31.57
N GLU A 255 -32.97 15.40 -30.32
CA GLU A 255 -31.92 15.67 -29.32
C GLU A 255 -31.06 14.44 -29.00
N GLY A 256 -31.46 13.23 -29.44
CA GLY A 256 -30.74 12.00 -29.18
C GLY A 256 -30.81 10.96 -30.31
N ALA A 257 -29.87 10.01 -30.32
CA ALA A 257 -29.83 8.93 -31.30
C ALA A 257 -30.97 7.90 -31.14
N THR A 258 -31.61 7.86 -29.96
CA THR A 258 -32.71 6.95 -29.61
C THR A 258 -33.66 7.65 -28.64
N LEU A 259 -34.96 7.37 -28.74
CA LEU A 259 -35.96 7.77 -27.75
C LEU A 259 -35.51 7.33 -26.34
N CYS A 260 -35.34 8.29 -25.44
CA CYS A 260 -34.81 8.05 -24.10
C CYS A 260 -35.46 8.99 -23.09
N ASP A 261 -35.75 8.47 -21.90
CA ASP A 261 -36.26 9.26 -20.80
C ASP A 261 -35.09 9.72 -19.92
N ILE A 262 -35.03 11.03 -19.66
CA ILE A 262 -34.16 11.61 -18.64
C ILE A 262 -34.98 11.84 -17.37
N LEU A 263 -34.41 11.42 -16.24
CA LEU A 263 -34.77 11.92 -14.93
C LEU A 263 -33.95 13.17 -14.64
N VAL A 264 -34.60 14.31 -14.58
CA VAL A 264 -33.99 15.58 -14.17
C VAL A 264 -34.18 15.74 -12.66
N ILE A 265 -33.12 16.10 -11.95
CA ILE A 265 -33.07 16.33 -10.51
C ILE A 265 -32.73 17.80 -10.31
N LEU A 266 -33.64 18.55 -9.71
CA LEU A 266 -33.42 19.96 -9.39
C LEU A 266 -32.82 20.10 -7.99
N LEU A 267 -31.70 20.82 -7.90
CA LEU A 267 -31.03 21.12 -6.64
C LEU A 267 -31.03 22.62 -6.43
N PHE A 268 -31.71 23.07 -5.38
CA PHE A 268 -31.74 24.48 -4.98
C PHE A 268 -30.70 24.81 -3.91
N ASN A 269 -30.29 23.81 -3.12
CA ASN A 269 -29.40 23.99 -1.98
C ASN A 269 -28.19 23.05 -2.08
N GLY A 270 -27.01 23.59 -1.78
CA GLY A 270 -25.79 22.82 -1.66
C GLY A 270 -24.67 23.67 -1.11
N ARG A 271 -23.64 23.05 -0.53
CA ARG A 271 -22.51 23.76 0.10
C ARG A 271 -21.85 24.81 -0.81
N THR A 272 -21.82 24.56 -2.12
CA THR A 272 -21.28 25.48 -3.13
C THR A 272 -22.31 26.46 -3.67
N ASN A 273 -23.61 26.20 -3.49
CA ASN A 273 -24.70 27.03 -3.98
C ASN A 273 -25.29 27.88 -2.85
N LYS A 274 -24.56 28.92 -2.47
CA LYS A 274 -24.97 29.87 -1.41
C LYS A 274 -26.09 30.82 -1.85
N GLU A 275 -26.33 30.92 -3.16
CA GLU A 275 -27.26 31.87 -3.78
C GLU A 275 -28.64 31.25 -4.06
N GLY A 276 -28.83 29.96 -3.81
CA GLY A 276 -30.12 29.28 -4.02
C GLY A 276 -30.49 29.08 -5.50
N LYS A 277 -29.51 29.08 -6.41
CA LYS A 277 -29.76 28.92 -7.86
C LYS A 277 -30.20 27.49 -8.17
N ALA A 278 -31.17 27.31 -9.06
CA ALA A 278 -31.59 25.98 -9.48
C ALA A 278 -30.49 25.33 -10.33
N HIS A 279 -29.94 24.21 -9.87
CA HIS A 279 -29.05 23.35 -10.64
C HIS A 279 -29.80 22.10 -11.09
N ALA A 280 -29.83 21.86 -12.41
CA ALA A 280 -30.39 20.64 -12.96
C ALA A 280 -29.29 19.58 -13.14
N MET A 281 -29.49 18.41 -12.56
CA MET A 281 -28.70 17.22 -12.82
C MET A 281 -29.56 16.23 -13.60
N GLY A 282 -28.96 15.49 -14.54
CA GLY A 282 -29.70 14.56 -15.39
C GLY A 282 -29.21 13.12 -15.21
N ALA A 283 -30.14 12.18 -15.07
CA ALA A 283 -29.88 10.75 -15.10
C ALA A 283 -30.67 10.10 -16.25
N MET A 284 -29.97 9.62 -17.26
CA MET A 284 -30.57 8.94 -18.42
C MET A 284 -30.97 7.50 -18.09
N ARG A 285 -32.03 7.02 -18.75
CA ARG A 285 -32.39 5.59 -18.74
C ARG A 285 -31.26 4.76 -19.32
N ASN A 286 -30.76 3.80 -18.53
CA ASN A 286 -29.81 2.80 -19.00
C ASN A 286 -30.57 1.63 -19.67
N LYS A 287 -30.05 1.11 -20.79
CA LYS A 287 -30.59 -0.10 -21.47
C LYS A 287 -30.56 -1.32 -20.55
N ARG A 288 -29.56 -1.38 -19.68
CA ARG A 288 -29.41 -2.41 -18.65
C ARG A 288 -30.23 -2.05 -17.41
N TRP A 289 -31.21 -2.88 -17.08
CA TRP A 289 -32.14 -2.65 -15.97
C TRP A 289 -31.47 -2.76 -14.59
N ASP A 290 -30.40 -3.54 -14.45
CA ASP A 290 -29.68 -3.68 -13.19
C ASP A 290 -28.95 -2.39 -12.79
N LEU A 291 -28.48 -1.66 -13.80
CA LEU A 291 -27.77 -0.37 -13.69
C LEU A 291 -28.68 0.86 -13.81
N CYS A 292 -29.91 0.71 -14.29
CA CYS A 292 -30.72 1.87 -14.68
C CYS A 292 -31.20 2.68 -13.46
N PRO A 293 -30.92 4.00 -13.39
CA PRO A 293 -31.36 4.84 -12.27
C PRO A 293 -32.88 4.94 -12.18
N LEU A 294 -33.59 5.04 -13.31
CA LEU A 294 -35.05 5.05 -13.34
C LEU A 294 -35.64 3.74 -12.83
N SER A 295 -34.99 2.61 -13.13
CA SER A 295 -35.46 1.30 -12.65
C SER A 295 -35.26 1.15 -11.14
N ALA A 296 -34.11 1.61 -10.62
CA ALA A 296 -33.81 1.58 -9.20
C ALA A 296 -34.81 2.45 -8.41
N LEU A 297 -35.07 3.66 -8.91
CA LEU A 297 -36.08 4.55 -8.35
C LEU A 297 -37.50 3.95 -8.46
N GLY A 298 -37.87 3.42 -9.63
CA GLY A 298 -39.20 2.85 -9.86
C GLY A 298 -39.51 1.66 -8.95
N VAL A 299 -38.56 0.73 -8.78
CA VAL A 299 -38.71 -0.41 -7.86
C VAL A 299 -38.87 0.06 -6.42
N TRP A 300 -38.08 1.06 -6.01
CA TRP A 300 -38.19 1.65 -4.67
C TRP A 300 -39.54 2.32 -4.44
N LEU A 301 -40.01 3.15 -5.38
CA LEU A 301 -41.31 3.84 -5.28
C LEU A 301 -42.46 2.83 -5.29
N PHE A 302 -42.37 1.78 -6.11
CA PHE A 302 -43.36 0.70 -6.12
C PHE A 302 -43.40 -0.01 -4.77
N TYR A 303 -42.25 -0.42 -4.22
CA TYR A 303 -42.22 -1.03 -2.89
C TYR A 303 -42.80 -0.09 -1.83
N ARG A 304 -42.43 1.19 -1.86
CA ARG A 304 -42.86 2.20 -0.87
C ARG A 304 -44.36 2.45 -0.92
N TYR A 305 -44.95 2.61 -2.10
CA TYR A 305 -46.35 3.03 -2.24
C TYR A 305 -47.32 1.87 -2.48
N ALA A 306 -46.91 0.84 -3.24
CA ALA A 306 -47.79 -0.27 -3.58
C ALA A 306 -47.79 -1.38 -2.53
N GLN A 307 -46.63 -1.71 -1.94
CA GLN A 307 -46.51 -2.81 -0.98
C GLN A 307 -46.60 -2.35 0.48
N ALA A 308 -45.98 -1.23 0.83
CA ALA A 308 -45.99 -0.73 2.20
C ALA A 308 -47.23 0.11 2.55
N GLY A 309 -48.11 0.41 1.58
CA GLY A 309 -49.42 1.02 1.78
C GLY A 309 -49.44 2.14 2.83
N ASP A 310 -48.59 3.16 2.67
CA ASP A 310 -48.54 4.40 3.47
C ASP A 310 -48.89 4.26 4.97
N SER A 311 -48.32 3.27 5.67
CA SER A 311 -48.42 3.16 7.13
C SER A 311 -47.57 4.20 7.88
N GLU A 312 -47.09 5.25 7.21
CA GLU A 312 -46.15 6.25 7.71
C GLU A 312 -46.73 7.68 7.72
N GLN A 313 -48.05 7.85 7.79
CA GLN A 313 -48.70 9.15 8.08
C GLN A 313 -48.70 9.55 9.57
N SER A 314 -47.86 8.93 10.40
CA SER A 314 -47.71 9.30 11.81
C SER A 314 -46.27 9.14 12.27
N ARG A 315 -45.46 10.20 12.10
CA ARG A 315 -44.36 10.58 12.99
C ARG A 315 -43.82 11.95 12.63
#